data_AF-A0A966N8X1-F1
#
_entry.id   AF-A0A966N8X1-F1
#
_cell.length_a   1.000
_cell.length_b   1.000
_cell.length_c   1.000
_cell.angle_alpha   90.00
_cell.angle_beta   90.00
_cell.angle_gamma   90.00
#
_symmetry.space_group_name_H-M   'P 1'
#
loop_
_entity.id
_entity.type
_entity.pdbx_description
1 polymer ?
#
loop_
_entity_poly.entity_id
_entity_poly.type
_entity_poly.pdbx_seq_one_letter_code
_entity_poly.pdbx_strand_id
1 'polypeptide(L)'
;MAKAPMRVAVTGAAGQIGYSLLFRIANGDMLGKDQPVILQLLEIPDEKAQKALKGVMMELEDCAFPLLAGMSAHSDPMTAFKDIDVALLVGARP
;
A
#
# COMPACT_ATOMS: atom_id res chain seq x y z
N MET A 1 12.74 -1.85 -21.10
CA MET A 1 11.28 -2.07 -20.98
C MET A 1 10.93 -1.99 -19.51
N ALA A 2 9.83 -1.33 -19.13
CA ALA A 2 9.39 -1.34 -17.74
C ALA A 2 8.96 -2.77 -17.36
N LYS A 3 9.38 -3.25 -16.19
CA LYS A 3 8.95 -4.55 -15.66
C LYS A 3 7.44 -4.53 -15.42
N ALA A 4 6.81 -5.71 -15.43
CA ALA A 4 5.41 -5.82 -15.02
C ALA A 4 5.26 -5.34 -13.56
N PRO A 5 4.20 -4.58 -13.21
CA PRO A 5 4.00 -4.12 -11.83
C PRO A 5 3.82 -5.30 -10.87
N MET A 6 4.43 -5.21 -9.69
CA MET A 6 4.22 -6.17 -8.61
C MET A 6 3.17 -5.66 -7.63
N ARG A 7 2.31 -6.56 -7.18
CA ARG A 7 1.24 -6.30 -6.21
C ARG A 7 1.75 -6.47 -4.79
N VAL A 8 1.73 -5.39 -4.03
CA VAL A 8 2.22 -5.33 -2.65
C VAL A 8 1.05 -5.03 -1.72
N ALA A 9 0.66 -6.01 -0.91
CA ALA A 9 -0.32 -5.79 0.14
C ALA A 9 0.34 -5.33 1.44
N VAL A 10 -0.26 -4.33 2.09
CA VAL A 10 0.20 -3.80 3.38
C VAL A 10 -0.98 -3.73 4.34
N THR A 11 -0.92 -4.43 5.47
CA THR A 11 -1.94 -4.36 6.53
C THR A 11 -1.62 -3.25 7.52
N GLY A 12 -2.63 -2.72 8.22
CA GLY A 12 -2.41 -1.60 9.15
C GLY A 12 -1.87 -0.37 8.42
N ALA A 13 -2.31 -0.18 7.16
CA ALA A 13 -1.73 0.79 6.24
C ALA A 13 -1.92 2.25 6.68
N ALA A 14 -2.93 2.54 7.51
CA ALA A 14 -3.13 3.88 8.09
C ALA A 14 -2.39 4.09 9.42
N GLY A 15 -1.70 3.06 9.94
CA GLY A 15 -0.88 3.16 11.14
C GLY A 15 0.46 3.87 10.90
N GLN A 16 1.19 4.19 11.97
CA GLN A 16 2.45 4.96 11.89
C GLN A 16 3.54 4.27 11.06
N ILE A 17 3.67 2.94 11.20
CA ILE A 17 4.64 2.16 10.42
C ILE A 17 4.19 2.12 8.95
N GLY A 18 2.90 1.87 8.68
CA GLY A 18 2.32 1.92 7.34
C GLY A 18 2.60 3.26 6.66
N TYR A 19 2.29 4.35 7.34
CA TYR A 19 2.55 5.71 6.86
C TYR A 19 4.02 5.94 6.50
N SER A 20 4.97 5.49 7.31
CA SER A 20 6.40 5.68 6.98
C SER A 20 6.89 4.77 5.84
N LEU A 21 6.28 3.59 5.71
CA LEU A 21 6.70 2.53 4.80
C LEU A 21 6.20 2.77 3.37
N LEU A 22 4.94 3.17 3.20
CA LEU A 22 4.27 3.21 1.90
C LEU A 22 4.96 4.14 0.89
N PHE A 23 5.38 5.34 1.32
CA PHE A 23 6.09 6.28 0.45
C PHE A 23 7.44 5.73 -0.01
N ARG A 24 8.13 4.97 0.85
CA ARG A 24 9.41 4.33 0.49
C ARG A 24 9.22 3.18 -0.50
N ILE A 25 8.14 2.42 -0.36
CA ILE A 25 7.76 1.39 -1.34
C ILE A 25 7.45 2.04 -2.69
N ALA A 26 6.59 3.06 -2.71
CA ALA A 26 6.22 3.79 -3.92
C ALA A 26 7.41 4.50 -4.59
N ASN A 27 8.41 4.94 -3.80
CA ASN A 27 9.68 5.49 -4.30
C ASN A 27 10.61 4.42 -4.88
N GLY A 28 10.33 3.12 -4.70
CA GLY A 28 11.16 2.01 -5.20
C GLY A 28 12.30 1.58 -4.27
N ASP A 29 12.28 1.98 -2.98
CA ASP A 29 13.33 1.60 -2.02
C ASP A 29 13.27 0.11 -1.63
N MET A 30 12.11 -0.53 -1.78
CA MET A 30 11.90 -1.93 -1.40
C MET A 30 12.28 -2.92 -2.51
N LEU A 31 11.87 -2.66 -3.75
CA LEU A 31 11.99 -3.60 -4.88
C LEU A 31 12.91 -3.09 -6.00
N GLY A 32 13.49 -1.90 -5.84
CA GLY A 32 14.38 -1.27 -6.82
C GLY A 32 13.72 -0.15 -7.62
N LYS A 33 14.55 0.73 -8.19
CA LYS A 33 14.12 1.93 -8.95
C LYS A 33 13.60 1.62 -10.36
N ASP A 34 13.51 0.35 -10.74
CA ASP A 34 13.04 -0.11 -12.06
C ASP A 34 11.82 -1.05 -11.97
N GLN A 35 11.24 -1.21 -10.77
CA GLN A 35 10.13 -2.11 -10.49
C GLN A 35 8.87 -1.30 -10.13
N PRO A 36 7.88 -1.20 -11.04
CA PRO A 36 6.59 -0.61 -10.71
C PRO A 36 5.84 -1.45 -9.67
N VAL A 37 4.98 -0.80 -8.89
CA VAL A 37 4.20 -1.42 -7.82
C VAL A 37 2.72 -1.04 -7.86
N ILE A 38 1.87 -1.96 -7.45
CA ILE A 38 0.46 -1.72 -7.15
C ILE A 38 0.28 -1.93 -5.64
N LEU A 39 -0.18 -0.92 -4.92
CA LEU A 39 -0.38 -0.98 -3.47
C LEU A 39 -1.79 -1.44 -3.13
N GLN A 40 -1.92 -2.55 -2.40
CA GLN A 40 -3.18 -3.07 -1.88
C GLN A 40 -3.23 -2.86 -0.36
N LEU A 41 -3.93 -1.80 0.06
CA LEU A 41 -3.87 -1.29 1.42
C LEU A 41 -5.03 -1.82 2.24
N LEU A 42 -4.72 -2.54 3.33
CA LEU A 42 -5.72 -3.12 4.23
C LEU A 42 -5.75 -2.36 5.55
N GLU A 43 -6.96 -1.94 5.94
CA GLU A 43 -7.29 -1.52 7.30
C GLU A 43 -8.52 -2.25 7.82
N ILE A 44 -8.74 -2.19 9.13
CA ILE A 44 -9.95 -2.75 9.74
C ILE A 44 -11.23 -2.08 9.18
N PRO A 45 -12.40 -2.76 9.20
CA PRO A 45 -13.68 -2.18 8.79
C PRO A 45 -14.23 -1.19 9.82
N ASP A 46 -13.43 -0.19 10.19
CA ASP A 46 -13.76 0.92 11.07
C ASP A 46 -13.74 2.23 10.27
N GLU A 47 -14.76 3.07 10.44
CA GLU A 47 -14.93 4.28 9.62
C GLU A 47 -13.76 5.26 9.78
N LYS A 48 -13.23 5.40 11.01
CA LYS A 48 -12.10 6.30 11.27
C LYS A 48 -10.82 5.76 10.63
N ALA A 49 -10.58 4.45 10.74
CA ALA A 49 -9.42 3.81 10.09
C ALA A 49 -9.50 3.92 8.56
N GLN A 50 -10.67 3.66 7.96
CA GLN A 50 -10.88 3.78 6.52
C GLN A 50 -10.75 5.22 6.02
N LYS A 51 -11.23 6.21 6.79
CA LYS A 51 -11.03 7.64 6.46
C LYS A 51 -9.55 8.03 6.53
N ALA A 52 -8.82 7.55 7.53
CA ALA A 52 -7.38 7.78 7.64
C ALA A 52 -6.64 7.13 6.46
N LEU A 53 -6.99 5.89 6.10
CA LEU A 53 -6.43 5.19 4.95
C LEU A 53 -6.64 5.98 3.65
N LYS A 54 -7.84 6.53 3.44
CA LYS A 54 -8.11 7.39 2.29
C LYS A 54 -7.23 8.65 2.28
N GLY A 55 -6.95 9.25 3.44
CA GLY A 55 -6.01 10.35 3.57
C GLY A 55 -4.60 9.97 3.10
N VAL A 56 -4.10 8.82 3.55
CA VAL A 56 -2.79 8.29 3.12
C VAL A 56 -2.74 8.05 1.60
N MET A 57 -3.81 7.54 1.01
CA MET A 57 -3.91 7.38 -0.45
C MET A 57 -3.82 8.71 -1.19
N MET A 58 -4.53 9.75 -0.72
CA MET A 58 -4.45 11.08 -1.30
C MET A 58 -3.02 11.63 -1.26
N GLU A 59 -2.32 11.46 -0.15
CA GLU A 59 -0.92 11.90 -0.03
C GLU A 59 0.03 11.13 -0.97
N LEU A 60 -0.21 9.83 -1.19
CA LEU A 60 0.55 9.03 -2.15
C LEU A 60 0.30 9.49 -3.60
N GLU A 61 -0.95 9.85 -3.94
CA GLU A 61 -1.30 10.42 -5.24
C GLU A 61 -0.61 11.77 -5.47
N ASP A 62 -0.64 12.67 -4.47
CA ASP A 62 -0.01 13.99 -4.53
C ASP A 62 1.52 13.92 -4.70
N CYS A 63 2.16 12.84 -4.26
CA CYS A 63 3.59 12.63 -4.45
C CYS A 63 3.99 12.29 -5.89
N ALA A 64 3.04 11.95 -6.76
CA ALA A 64 3.26 11.64 -8.18
C ALA A 64 4.41 10.63 -8.43
N PHE A 65 4.50 9.58 -7.60
CA PHE A 65 5.56 8.57 -7.73
C PHE A 65 5.50 7.85 -9.08
N PRO A 66 6.57 7.86 -9.89
CA PRO A 66 6.56 7.26 -11.22
C PRO A 66 6.46 5.73 -11.21
N LEU A 67 6.79 5.09 -10.08
CA LEU A 67 6.71 3.64 -9.91
C LEU A 67 5.36 3.18 -9.35
N LEU A 68 4.51 4.09 -8.88
CA LEU A 68 3.20 3.74 -8.33
C LEU A 68 2.19 3.57 -9.46
N ALA A 69 2.06 2.34 -9.95
CA ALA A 69 1.20 1.99 -11.09
C ALA A 69 -0.30 1.92 -10.71
N GLY A 70 -0.61 1.81 -9.43
CA GLY A 70 -1.98 1.81 -8.94
C GLY A 70 -2.06 1.62 -7.42
N MET A 71 -3.23 1.91 -6.86
CA MET A 71 -3.53 1.68 -5.45
C MET A 71 -5.00 1.33 -5.22
N SER A 72 -5.27 0.52 -4.19
CA SER A 72 -6.62 0.17 -3.77
C SER A 72 -6.71 0.05 -2.25
N ALA A 73 -7.79 0.59 -1.67
CA ALA A 73 -8.12 0.40 -0.26
C ALA A 73 -9.06 -0.79 -0.06
N HIS A 74 -8.85 -1.50 1.03
CA HIS A 74 -9.59 -2.70 1.40
C HIS A 74 -9.90 -2.69 2.90
N SER A 75 -11.06 -3.25 3.24
CA SER A 75 -11.44 -3.62 4.61
C SER A 75 -11.57 -5.13 4.81
N ASP A 76 -11.53 -5.89 3.71
CA ASP A 76 -11.58 -7.35 3.68
C ASP A 76 -10.23 -7.91 3.21
N PRO A 77 -9.53 -8.73 4.03
CA PRO A 77 -8.28 -9.36 3.65
C PRO A 77 -8.39 -10.22 2.38
N MET A 78 -9.53 -10.84 2.11
CA MET A 78 -9.71 -11.67 0.91
C MET A 78 -9.59 -10.85 -0.38
N THR A 79 -10.02 -9.59 -0.34
CA THR A 79 -9.85 -8.66 -1.45
C THR A 79 -8.48 -8.00 -1.47
N ALA A 80 -7.92 -7.69 -0.30
CA ALA A 80 -6.60 -7.06 -0.17
C ALA A 80 -5.46 -7.99 -0.63
N PHE A 81 -5.59 -9.29 -0.37
CA PHE A 81 -4.57 -10.29 -0.71
C PHE A 81 -4.78 -10.94 -2.08
N LYS A 82 -5.73 -10.44 -2.87
CA LYS A 82 -6.01 -10.99 -4.19
C LYS A 82 -4.85 -10.76 -5.15
N ASP A 83 -4.29 -11.86 -5.66
CA ASP A 83 -3.17 -11.94 -6.61
C ASP A 83 -1.91 -11.17 -6.18
N ILE A 84 -1.65 -11.05 -4.88
CA ILE A 84 -0.46 -10.35 -4.38
C ILE A 84 0.83 -11.13 -4.70
N ASP A 85 1.92 -10.40 -4.88
CA ASP A 85 3.26 -10.97 -4.97
C ASP A 85 4.00 -10.88 -3.61
N VAL A 86 3.72 -9.82 -2.85
CA VAL A 86 4.34 -9.55 -1.54
C VAL A 86 3.30 -9.09 -0.54
N ALA A 87 3.40 -9.58 0.70
CA ALA A 87 2.58 -9.13 1.83
C ALA A 87 3.47 -8.58 2.96
N LEU A 88 3.16 -7.37 3.44
CA LEU A 88 3.72 -6.78 4.65
C LEU A 88 2.62 -6.72 5.72
N LEU A 89 2.68 -7.66 6.67
CA LEU A 89 1.68 -7.83 7.73
C LEU A 89 2.02 -6.97 8.95
N VAL A 90 1.84 -5.65 8.82
CA VAL A 90 2.24 -4.65 9.82
C VAL A 90 1.19 -4.46 10.92
N GLY A 91 -0.10 -4.47 10.54
CA GLY A 91 -1.21 -4.25 11.47
C GLY A 91 -1.34 -5.41 12.47
N ALA A 92 -1.19 -5.11 13.76
CA ALA A 92 -1.37 -6.04 14.86
C ALA A 92 -1.89 -5.32 16.11
N ARG A 93 -2.52 -6.08 17.01
CA ARG A 93 -2.84 -5.65 18.38
C ARG A 93 -1.81 -6.30 19.33
N PRO A 94 -1.23 -5.56 20.29
CA PRO A 94 -0.34 -6.12 21.30
C PRO A 94 -1.01 -7.21 22.13
#